data_AF-A0A5N7BF28-F1
#
_entry.id   AF-A0A5N7BF28-F1
#
_cell.length_a   1.000
_cell.length_b   1.000
_cell.length_c   1.000
_cell.angle_alpha   90.00
_cell.angle_beta   90.00
_cell.angle_gamma   90.00
#
_symmetry.space_group_name_H-M   'P 1'
#
loop_
_entity.id
_entity.type
_entity.pdbx_description
1 polymer ?
#
loop_
_entity_poly.entity_id
_entity_poly.type
_entity_poly.pdbx_seq_one_letter_code
_entity_poly.pdbx_strand_id
1 'polypeptide(L)'
;MADKKARQSPGQQRKGRGKWQRLPLSELTEPVIPYSDWSVIPEAEQAKVLRDLEVLCYSTCPHIARMHRYDTSKGHEASPTRRSVVAIDCEKVLVGRGQSEVVQVCAVDVLSGEILVDKGVVPTKPVTDWCTPWSGMTPGRLENMKRKGKTVNGWTEARAEVFKFVDDDTILVGHALQNDVRALEMRHIKVLDTATVTKHAVTKEMVGSGCKRTWKLKTLCHDFLGINIQQSRNGHNCVEDTLATREVLLWCVRNPDKLKKWATDQSAAIKTVPSSRSSAQEAEDDIPSASVEDWL
;
A
#
# COMPACT_ATOMS: atom_id res chain seq x y z
N MET A 1 63.33 -4.46 54.44
CA MET A 1 62.28 -4.53 55.48
C MET A 1 60.98 -4.20 54.76
N ALA A 2 60.21 -5.20 54.31
CA ALA A 2 59.21 -5.94 55.10
C ALA A 2 58.07 -4.99 55.55
N ASP A 3 56.78 -5.28 55.42
CA ASP A 3 56.08 -6.45 54.87
C ASP A 3 54.59 -6.10 54.65
N LYS A 4 53.94 -6.99 53.92
CA LYS A 4 52.54 -7.15 53.51
C LYS A 4 51.43 -6.93 54.56
N LYS A 5 50.23 -6.59 54.05
CA LYS A 5 48.93 -7.34 54.21
C LYS A 5 47.91 -6.69 53.25
N ALA A 6 47.46 -7.27 52.13
CA ALA A 6 46.82 -8.55 51.84
C ALA A 6 45.59 -8.85 52.71
N ARG A 7 44.39 -8.68 52.12
CA ARG A 7 43.23 -9.53 52.38
C ARG A 7 42.64 -9.98 51.04
N GLN A 8 42.67 -11.29 50.85
CA GLN A 8 42.10 -12.05 49.73
C GLN A 8 40.63 -12.40 49.97
N SER A 9 39.97 -12.66 48.85
CA SER A 9 38.63 -13.19 48.57
C SER A 9 38.32 -14.55 49.23
N PRO A 10 37.03 -14.94 49.33
CA PRO A 10 36.47 -15.97 48.42
C PRO A 10 34.99 -15.65 48.07
N GLY A 11 34.30 -16.21 47.07
CA GLY A 11 34.46 -17.42 46.27
C GLY A 11 33.19 -17.60 45.38
N GLN A 12 33.18 -18.72 44.66
CA GLN A 12 32.37 -19.08 43.50
C GLN A 12 30.82 -19.06 43.57
N GLN A 13 30.25 -18.72 42.39
CA GLN A 13 29.09 -19.28 41.66
C GLN A 13 27.87 -19.84 42.41
N ARG A 14 26.66 -19.39 42.01
CA ARG A 14 25.61 -20.27 41.44
C ARG A 14 24.45 -19.52 40.77
N LYS A 15 23.93 -20.14 39.70
CA LYS A 15 22.77 -19.77 38.87
C LYS A 15 21.48 -19.62 39.69
N GLY A 16 20.59 -18.69 39.31
CA GLY A 16 19.17 -18.84 39.59
C GLY A 16 18.29 -17.58 39.54
N ARG A 17 17.40 -17.58 38.52
CA ARG A 17 16.04 -17.00 38.50
C ARG A 17 15.87 -15.48 38.32
N GLY A 18 15.52 -15.16 37.08
CA GLY A 18 14.70 -14.05 36.59
C GLY A 18 14.32 -12.92 37.53
N LYS A 19 14.73 -11.71 37.15
CA LYS A 19 13.91 -10.52 37.31
C LYS A 19 13.95 -9.76 35.99
N TRP A 20 12.77 -9.69 35.38
CA TRP A 20 12.45 -8.84 34.24
C TRP A 20 13.02 -7.45 34.45
N GLN A 21 14.00 -7.05 33.64
CA GLN A 21 14.26 -5.63 33.46
C GLN A 21 13.13 -5.09 32.60
N ARG A 22 12.34 -4.18 33.18
CA ARG A 22 11.42 -3.33 32.45
C ARG A 22 12.29 -2.45 31.55
N LEU A 23 12.41 -2.82 30.28
CA LEU A 23 12.90 -1.88 29.29
C LEU A 23 11.88 -0.74 29.22
N PRO A 24 12.32 0.53 29.23
CA PRO A 24 11.42 1.65 29.05
C PRO A 24 10.63 1.47 27.75
N LEU A 25 9.35 1.82 27.81
CA LEU A 25 8.35 1.65 26.75
C LEU A 25 8.57 2.67 25.61
N SER A 26 9.82 2.82 25.17
CA SER A 26 10.26 3.79 24.16
C SER A 26 11.21 3.18 23.11
N GLU A 27 11.38 1.85 23.07
CA GLU A 27 12.17 1.16 22.03
C GLU A 27 11.37 0.14 21.19
N LEU A 28 10.06 0.01 21.43
CA LEU A 28 9.15 -0.38 20.37
C LEU A 28 8.75 0.94 19.74
N THR A 29 9.12 1.12 18.48
CA THR A 29 8.73 2.26 17.66
C THR A 29 7.30 2.62 17.99
N GLU A 30 7.09 3.72 18.71
CA GLU A 30 5.78 4.36 18.71
C GLU A 30 5.39 4.46 17.23
N PRO A 31 4.17 4.09 16.84
CA PRO A 31 3.73 4.31 15.48
C PRO A 31 3.89 5.80 15.24
N VAL A 32 4.96 6.16 14.52
CA VAL A 32 5.12 7.48 13.95
C VAL A 32 3.97 7.53 12.98
N ILE A 33 2.84 8.11 13.39
CA ILE A 33 1.83 8.61 12.47
C ILE A 33 2.42 9.92 12.01
N PRO A 34 3.10 10.01 10.85
CA PRO A 34 3.28 11.32 10.30
C PRO A 34 1.91 11.73 9.72
N TYR A 35 1.66 13.04 9.65
CA TYR A 35 0.54 13.65 8.92
C TYR A 35 -0.81 13.66 9.67
N SER A 36 -1.16 14.85 10.16
CA SER A 36 -2.46 15.25 10.71
C SER A 36 -3.64 15.12 9.74
N ASP A 37 -3.38 14.69 8.50
CA ASP A 37 -4.30 14.83 7.38
C ASP A 37 -4.99 13.50 7.02
N TRP A 38 -4.58 12.38 7.63
CA TRP A 38 -5.16 11.05 7.38
C TRP A 38 -6.24 10.67 8.40
N SER A 39 -7.25 9.92 7.98
CA SER A 39 -8.39 9.62 8.82
C SER A 39 -8.10 8.47 9.80
N VAL A 40 -8.50 8.67 11.06
CA VAL A 40 -8.56 7.60 12.07
C VAL A 40 -9.99 7.06 12.09
N ILE A 41 -10.15 5.75 11.94
CA ILE A 41 -11.47 5.10 12.04
C ILE A 41 -11.66 4.67 13.50
N PRO A 42 -12.67 5.20 14.21
CA PRO A 42 -12.99 4.73 15.55
C PRO A 42 -13.25 3.22 15.55
N GLU A 43 -12.77 2.51 16.56
CA GLU A 43 -12.89 1.04 16.65
C GLU A 43 -14.35 0.57 16.49
N ALA A 44 -15.30 1.31 17.07
CA ALA A 44 -16.73 1.03 16.95
C ALA A 44 -17.28 1.10 15.50
N GLU A 45 -16.61 1.83 14.60
CA GLU A 45 -16.99 1.97 13.19
C GLU A 45 -16.29 0.97 12.27
N GLN A 46 -15.16 0.40 12.68
CA GLN A 46 -14.33 -0.45 11.82
C GLN A 46 -15.10 -1.66 11.29
N ALA A 47 -15.94 -2.30 12.13
CA ALA A 47 -16.75 -3.44 11.70
C ALA A 47 -17.78 -3.06 10.62
N LYS A 48 -18.31 -1.83 10.63
CA LYS A 48 -19.21 -1.36 9.57
C LYS A 48 -18.42 -1.10 8.28
N VAL A 49 -17.29 -0.40 8.38
CA VAL A 49 -16.42 -0.10 7.22
C VAL A 49 -15.95 -1.38 6.55
N LEU A 50 -15.55 -2.40 7.32
CA LEU A 50 -15.16 -3.70 6.79
C LEU A 50 -16.29 -4.33 5.95
N ARG A 51 -17.52 -4.37 6.47
CA ARG A 51 -18.67 -4.90 5.72
C ARG A 51 -18.93 -4.12 4.43
N ASP A 52 -18.82 -2.80 4.46
CA ASP A 52 -19.01 -1.97 3.27
C ASP A 52 -17.92 -2.25 2.21
N LEU A 53 -16.68 -2.48 2.64
CA LEU A 53 -15.55 -2.88 1.79
C LEU A 53 -15.74 -4.29 1.21
N GLU A 54 -16.22 -5.25 2.00
CA GLU A 54 -16.54 -6.60 1.53
C GLU A 54 -17.62 -6.55 0.43
N VAL A 55 -18.71 -5.82 0.66
CA VAL A 55 -19.79 -5.61 -0.32
C VAL A 55 -19.22 -4.99 -1.60
N LEU A 56 -18.39 -3.95 -1.48
CA LEU A 56 -17.74 -3.35 -2.65
C LEU A 56 -16.87 -4.37 -3.40
N CYS A 57 -16.03 -5.13 -2.69
CA CYS A 57 -15.15 -6.13 -3.27
C CYS A 57 -15.92 -7.21 -4.05
N TYR A 58 -17.06 -7.67 -3.52
CA TYR A 58 -17.92 -8.62 -4.23
C TYR A 58 -18.54 -8.04 -5.49
N SER A 59 -18.92 -6.76 -5.46
CA SER A 59 -19.53 -6.09 -6.61
C SER A 59 -18.54 -5.84 -7.75
N THR A 60 -17.26 -5.60 -7.43
CA THR A 60 -16.21 -5.31 -8.42
C THR A 60 -15.49 -6.56 -8.94
N CYS A 61 -15.54 -7.67 -8.19
CA CYS A 61 -14.93 -8.94 -8.57
C CYS A 61 -15.98 -10.09 -8.69
N PRO A 62 -16.80 -10.10 -9.75
CA PRO A 62 -17.95 -11.03 -9.86
C PRO A 62 -17.58 -12.52 -9.89
N HIS A 63 -16.33 -12.87 -10.22
CA HIS A 63 -15.85 -14.26 -10.15
C HIS A 63 -15.79 -14.80 -8.70
N ILE A 64 -15.54 -13.93 -7.71
CA ILE A 64 -15.46 -14.29 -6.29
C ILE A 64 -16.86 -14.61 -5.73
N ALA A 65 -17.87 -13.82 -6.11
CA ALA A 65 -19.25 -14.02 -5.65
C ALA A 65 -19.80 -15.42 -6.00
N ARG A 66 -19.30 -16.05 -7.08
CA ARG A 66 -19.67 -17.44 -7.45
C ARG A 66 -18.93 -18.51 -6.64
N MET A 67 -17.80 -18.19 -6.01
CA MET A 67 -17.02 -19.12 -5.18
C MET A 67 -17.46 -19.11 -3.69
N HIS A 68 -18.39 -18.22 -3.31
CA HIS A 68 -18.86 -18.03 -1.93
C HIS A 68 -19.82 -19.14 -1.40
N ARG A 69 -19.44 -20.40 -1.58
CA ARG A 69 -19.86 -21.52 -0.74
C ARG A 69 -18.65 -22.37 -0.35
N TYR A 70 -17.54 -21.73 0.01
CA TYR A 70 -16.49 -22.41 0.74
C TYR A 70 -16.69 -22.12 2.23
N ASP A 71 -17.03 -23.17 2.96
CA ASP A 71 -17.25 -23.17 4.39
C ASP A 71 -15.94 -22.82 5.11
N THR A 72 -15.92 -21.68 5.81
CA THR A 72 -14.78 -21.21 6.62
C THR A 72 -14.62 -21.99 7.93
N SER A 73 -15.44 -23.02 8.18
CA SER A 73 -15.28 -23.90 9.35
C SER A 73 -14.05 -24.83 9.28
N LYS A 74 -13.31 -24.85 8.17
CA LYS A 74 -12.05 -25.62 8.05
C LYS A 74 -10.82 -24.74 8.19
N GLY A 75 -10.53 -24.43 9.45
CA GLY A 75 -9.19 -24.32 10.03
C GLY A 75 -8.08 -23.76 9.15
N HIS A 76 -8.03 -22.44 9.00
CA HIS A 76 -6.76 -21.74 8.96
C HIS A 76 -6.55 -21.16 10.36
N GLU A 77 -5.50 -21.60 11.07
CA GLU A 77 -5.13 -20.97 12.35
C GLU A 77 -4.96 -19.47 12.10
N ALA A 78 -5.79 -18.65 12.75
CA ALA A 78 -5.70 -17.20 12.69
C ALA A 78 -4.34 -16.80 13.27
N SER A 79 -3.41 -16.35 12.41
CA SER A 79 -2.22 -15.68 12.93
C SER A 79 -2.68 -14.38 13.58
N PRO A 80 -2.25 -14.08 14.82
CA PRO A 80 -2.65 -12.86 15.55
C PRO A 80 -2.21 -11.56 14.85
N THR A 81 -1.37 -11.65 13.81
CA THR A 81 -0.92 -10.51 13.00
C THR A 81 -1.74 -10.28 11.73
N ARG A 82 -2.67 -11.17 11.36
CA ARG A 82 -3.42 -11.02 10.10
C ARG A 82 -4.36 -9.84 10.12
N ARG A 83 -4.49 -9.17 8.99
CA ARG A 83 -5.42 -8.06 8.79
C ARG A 83 -6.52 -8.45 7.82
N SER A 84 -7.72 -7.91 8.04
CA SER A 84 -8.86 -8.14 7.15
C SER A 84 -8.72 -7.38 5.83
N VAL A 85 -8.10 -6.19 5.85
CA VAL A 85 -7.94 -5.35 4.67
C VAL A 85 -6.61 -4.59 4.74
N VAL A 86 -5.77 -4.74 3.72
CA VAL A 86 -4.43 -4.13 3.67
C VAL A 86 -4.28 -3.35 2.37
N ALA A 87 -3.91 -2.07 2.48
CA ALA A 87 -3.47 -1.26 1.34
C ALA A 87 -1.98 -1.43 1.12
N ILE A 88 -1.56 -1.57 -0.14
CA ILE A 88 -0.14 -1.63 -0.51
C ILE A 88 0.18 -0.63 -1.61
N ASP A 89 1.44 -0.25 -1.65
CA ASP A 89 2.07 0.47 -2.75
C ASP A 89 3.54 0.03 -2.87
N CYS A 90 4.05 0.04 -4.10
CA CYS A 90 5.44 -0.30 -4.39
C CYS A 90 6.11 0.77 -5.25
N GLU A 91 7.24 1.28 -4.77
CA GLU A 91 8.15 2.05 -5.61
C GLU A 91 9.02 1.12 -6.43
N LYS A 92 9.31 1.49 -7.67
CA LYS A 92 10.07 0.66 -8.61
C LYS A 92 11.23 1.42 -9.24
N VAL A 93 12.22 0.65 -9.67
CA VAL A 93 13.40 1.12 -10.43
C VAL A 93 13.55 0.30 -11.70
N LEU A 94 14.23 0.83 -12.72
CA LEU A 94 14.59 0.07 -13.92
C LEU A 94 15.91 -0.68 -13.70
N VAL A 95 15.96 -1.92 -14.19
CA VAL A 95 17.13 -2.81 -14.09
C VAL A 95 17.62 -3.28 -15.47
N GLY A 96 17.21 -2.59 -16.54
CA GLY A 96 17.60 -2.84 -17.94
C GLY A 96 16.56 -3.61 -18.77
N ARG A 97 16.63 -3.49 -20.10
CA ARG A 97 15.72 -4.14 -21.09
C ARG A 97 14.23 -3.91 -20.79
N GLY A 98 13.86 -2.71 -20.34
CA GLY A 98 12.47 -2.39 -19.97
C GLY A 98 11.96 -3.09 -18.71
N GLN A 99 12.81 -3.84 -18.01
CA GLN A 99 12.44 -4.52 -16.77
C GLN A 99 12.53 -3.57 -15.58
N SER A 100 11.62 -3.76 -14.62
CA SER A 100 11.63 -3.05 -13.35
C SER A 100 11.64 -4.01 -12.17
N GLU A 101 12.20 -3.57 -11.05
CA GLU A 101 12.15 -4.28 -9.77
C GLU A 101 11.67 -3.31 -8.68
N VAL A 102 11.00 -3.86 -7.66
CA VAL A 102 10.61 -3.10 -6.47
C VAL A 102 11.85 -2.60 -5.73
N VAL A 103 11.79 -1.36 -5.24
CA VAL A 103 12.85 -0.70 -4.45
C VAL A 103 12.35 -0.17 -3.10
N GLN A 104 11.03 -0.06 -2.92
CA GLN A 104 10.39 0.17 -1.64
C GLN A 104 9.01 -0.49 -1.67
N VAL A 105 8.59 -1.09 -0.56
CA VAL A 105 7.24 -1.60 -0.37
C VAL A 105 6.66 -1.00 0.90
N CYS A 106 5.40 -0.56 0.81
CA CYS A 106 4.62 -0.15 1.96
C CYS A 106 3.32 -0.97 2.06
N ALA A 107 2.90 -1.28 3.28
CA ALA A 107 1.63 -1.90 3.57
C ALA A 107 1.00 -1.23 4.80
N VAL A 108 -0.29 -0.90 4.72
CA VAL A 108 -1.05 -0.25 5.78
C VAL A 108 -2.34 -1.03 6.05
N ASP A 109 -2.66 -1.23 7.32
CA ASP A 109 -3.97 -1.75 7.70
C ASP A 109 -5.05 -0.69 7.43
N VAL A 110 -6.02 -1.01 6.57
CA VAL A 110 -7.01 -0.02 6.11
C VAL A 110 -7.91 0.45 7.25
N LEU A 111 -8.18 -0.38 8.25
CA LEU A 111 -9.11 -0.03 9.32
C LEU A 111 -8.45 0.88 10.37
N SER A 112 -7.31 0.45 10.91
CA SER A 112 -6.58 1.18 11.95
C SER A 112 -5.70 2.32 11.41
N GLY A 113 -5.25 2.23 10.16
CA GLY A 113 -4.22 3.13 9.61
C GLY A 113 -2.79 2.79 10.04
N GLU A 114 -2.58 1.66 10.72
CA GLU A 114 -1.25 1.21 11.14
C GLU A 114 -0.36 0.89 9.93
N ILE A 115 0.85 1.45 9.90
CA ILE A 115 1.88 1.08 8.92
C ILE A 115 2.47 -0.28 9.32
N LEU A 116 2.16 -1.30 8.54
CA LEU A 116 2.57 -2.69 8.76
C LEU A 116 3.95 -2.97 8.17
N VAL A 117 4.20 -2.42 6.99
CA VAL A 117 5.46 -2.54 6.25
C VAL A 117 5.85 -1.16 5.74
N ASP A 118 7.11 -0.78 5.96
CA ASP A 118 7.80 0.32 5.29
C ASP A 118 9.27 -0.10 5.17
N LYS A 119 9.59 -0.73 4.04
CA LYS A 119 10.90 -1.35 3.80
C LYS A 119 11.44 -0.95 2.45
N GLY A 120 12.71 -0.55 2.44
CA GLY A 120 13.48 -0.47 1.21
C GLY A 120 13.81 -1.88 0.72
N VAL A 121 13.81 -2.08 -0.59
CA VAL A 121 14.12 -3.37 -1.19
C VAL A 121 15.41 -3.20 -1.98
N VAL A 122 16.42 -4.01 -1.64
CA VAL A 122 17.66 -4.06 -2.40
C VAL A 122 17.39 -4.85 -3.68
N PRO A 123 17.46 -4.22 -4.88
CA PRO A 123 17.16 -4.93 -6.12
C PRO A 123 18.13 -6.09 -6.37
N THR A 124 17.64 -7.14 -7.01
CA THR A 124 18.43 -8.34 -7.33
C THR A 124 19.34 -8.15 -8.54
N LYS A 125 19.01 -7.16 -9.37
CA LYS A 125 19.79 -6.77 -10.56
C LYS A 125 20.35 -5.34 -10.40
N PRO A 126 21.43 -5.00 -11.13
CA PRO A 126 21.94 -3.63 -11.16
C PRO A 126 20.87 -2.64 -11.63
N VAL A 127 20.68 -1.57 -10.87
CA VAL A 127 19.76 -0.48 -11.22
C VAL A 127 20.35 0.35 -12.37
N THR A 128 19.59 0.49 -13.46
CA THR A 128 19.94 1.33 -14.61
C THR A 128 19.34 2.73 -14.51
N ASP A 129 18.16 2.84 -13.91
CA ASP A 129 17.50 4.12 -13.61
C ASP A 129 16.71 3.99 -12.31
N TRP A 130 16.91 4.94 -11.41
CA TRP A 130 16.22 4.99 -10.13
C TRP A 130 14.79 5.50 -10.25
N CYS A 131 14.42 6.10 -11.38
CA CYS A 131 13.11 6.71 -11.60
C CYS A 131 12.72 7.66 -10.48
N THR A 132 13.71 8.36 -9.88
CA THR A 132 13.54 9.12 -8.63
C THR A 132 12.36 10.10 -8.64
N PRO A 133 11.99 10.80 -9.74
CA PRO A 133 10.79 11.64 -9.75
C PRO A 133 9.50 10.89 -9.41
N TRP A 134 9.44 9.59 -9.69
CA TRP A 134 8.31 8.72 -9.33
C TRP A 134 8.63 7.90 -8.09
N SER A 135 9.78 7.22 -8.02
CA SER A 135 10.08 6.29 -6.92
C SER A 135 10.41 6.96 -5.59
N GLY A 136 10.83 8.23 -5.60
CA GLY A 136 11.43 8.90 -4.45
C GLY A 136 12.75 8.31 -3.96
N MET A 137 13.26 7.26 -4.63
CA MET A 137 14.41 6.49 -4.19
C MET A 137 15.68 6.91 -4.92
N THR A 138 16.79 6.86 -4.18
CA THR A 138 18.14 7.14 -4.66
C THR A 138 19.10 6.11 -4.04
N PRO A 139 20.31 5.91 -4.59
CA PRO A 139 21.31 5.04 -3.96
C PRO A 139 21.56 5.44 -2.49
N GLY A 140 21.67 6.75 -2.22
CA GLY A 140 21.92 7.26 -0.87
C GLY A 140 20.76 7.02 0.09
N ARG A 141 19.50 7.13 -0.39
CA ARG A 141 18.31 6.84 0.43
C ARG A 141 18.23 5.35 0.77
N LEU A 142 18.44 4.47 -0.21
CA LEU A 142 18.45 3.01 0.02
C LEU A 142 19.54 2.62 1.02
N GLU A 143 20.75 3.15 0.87
CA GLU A 143 21.86 2.88 1.79
C GLU A 143 21.59 3.42 3.21
N ASN A 144 20.89 4.56 3.33
CA ASN A 144 20.43 5.06 4.63
C ASN A 144 19.41 4.11 5.28
N MET A 145 18.43 3.63 4.51
CA MET A 145 17.46 2.64 5.01
C MET A 145 18.17 1.35 5.44
N LYS A 146 19.17 0.91 4.69
CA LYS A 146 19.99 -0.27 5.01
C LYS A 146 20.72 -0.11 6.35
N ARG A 147 21.39 1.02 6.57
CA ARG A 147 22.03 1.34 7.87
C ARG A 147 21.05 1.35 9.04
N LYS A 148 19.79 1.69 8.80
CA LYS A 148 18.73 1.69 9.81
C LYS A 148 18.07 0.32 10.03
N GLY A 149 18.52 -0.74 9.34
CA GLY A 149 17.87 -2.07 9.39
C GLY A 149 16.46 -2.07 8.78
N LYS A 150 16.15 -1.11 7.90
CA LYS A 150 14.85 -0.94 7.24
C LYS A 150 14.84 -1.47 5.80
N THR A 151 15.66 -2.48 5.50
CA THR A 151 15.71 -3.08 4.16
C THR A 151 15.56 -4.58 4.18
N VAL A 152 15.10 -5.12 3.06
CA VAL A 152 15.08 -6.54 2.70
C VAL A 152 15.76 -6.73 1.33
N ASN A 153 16.11 -7.97 0.99
CA ASN A 153 16.81 -8.29 -0.26
C ASN A 153 15.87 -8.90 -1.30
N GLY A 154 15.69 -8.18 -2.40
CA GLY A 154 14.86 -8.61 -3.52
C GLY A 154 13.36 -8.65 -3.22
N TRP A 155 12.60 -8.83 -4.30
CA TRP A 155 11.14 -8.88 -4.26
C TRP A 155 10.61 -10.08 -3.44
N THR A 156 11.35 -11.19 -3.35
CA THR A 156 10.94 -12.37 -2.58
C THR A 156 10.83 -12.08 -1.09
N GLU A 157 11.84 -11.41 -0.51
CA GLU A 157 11.79 -11.03 0.91
C GLU A 157 10.79 -9.88 1.13
N ALA A 158 10.66 -8.95 0.18
CA ALA A 158 9.64 -7.90 0.23
C ALA A 158 8.22 -8.50 0.28
N ARG A 159 7.92 -9.48 -0.58
CA ARG A 159 6.66 -10.23 -0.56
C ARG A 159 6.47 -10.96 0.77
N ALA A 160 7.52 -11.55 1.32
CA ALA A 160 7.45 -12.23 2.61
C ALA A 160 7.09 -11.26 3.76
N GLU A 161 7.55 -10.01 3.71
CA GLU A 161 7.12 -8.97 4.67
C GLU A 161 5.62 -8.67 4.56
N VAL A 162 5.08 -8.56 3.34
CA VAL A 162 3.64 -8.34 3.11
C VAL A 162 2.82 -9.55 3.59
N PHE A 163 3.27 -10.78 3.31
CA PHE A 163 2.60 -12.02 3.71
C PHE A 163 2.59 -12.31 5.22
N LYS A 164 3.31 -11.54 6.04
CA LYS A 164 3.11 -11.58 7.51
C LYS A 164 1.72 -11.11 7.93
N PHE A 165 1.06 -10.35 7.05
CA PHE A 165 -0.20 -9.64 7.34
C PHE A 165 -1.33 -9.98 6.35
N VAL A 166 -0.98 -10.39 5.14
CA VAL A 166 -1.90 -10.71 4.04
C VAL A 166 -1.96 -12.21 3.82
N ASP A 167 -3.17 -12.79 3.86
CA ASP A 167 -3.47 -14.14 3.38
C ASP A 167 -4.58 -14.13 2.32
N ASP A 168 -5.03 -15.30 1.88
CA ASP A 168 -6.07 -15.45 0.85
C ASP A 168 -7.41 -14.81 1.24
N ASP A 169 -7.65 -14.60 2.54
CA ASP A 169 -8.89 -14.02 3.05
C ASP A 169 -8.85 -12.50 3.21
N THR A 170 -7.64 -11.92 3.34
CA THR A 170 -7.42 -10.47 3.36
C THR A 170 -7.90 -9.82 2.06
N ILE A 171 -8.55 -8.65 2.14
CA ILE A 171 -8.79 -7.80 0.96
C ILE A 171 -7.53 -6.95 0.71
N LEU A 172 -6.94 -7.07 -0.47
CA LEU A 172 -5.79 -6.27 -0.88
C LEU A 172 -6.25 -5.01 -1.62
N VAL A 173 -5.79 -3.86 -1.17
CA VAL A 173 -6.16 -2.54 -1.68
C VAL A 173 -4.96 -1.91 -2.39
N GLY A 174 -5.18 -1.22 -3.50
CA GLY A 174 -4.15 -0.48 -4.22
C GLY A 174 -4.72 0.57 -5.17
N HIS A 175 -3.83 1.24 -5.90
CA HIS A 175 -4.19 2.14 -6.99
C HIS A 175 -3.40 1.74 -8.24
N ALA A 176 -4.10 1.24 -9.28
CA ALA A 176 -3.44 0.49 -10.36
C ALA A 176 -2.63 -0.70 -9.82
N LEU A 177 -3.25 -1.45 -8.91
CA LEU A 177 -2.68 -2.48 -8.04
C LEU A 177 -1.96 -3.60 -8.81
N GLN A 178 -2.32 -3.82 -10.09
CA GLN A 178 -1.63 -4.77 -10.96
C GLN A 178 -0.12 -4.48 -11.07
N ASN A 179 0.28 -3.23 -10.89
CA ASN A 179 1.68 -2.81 -10.95
C ASN A 179 2.46 -3.32 -9.75
N ASP A 180 1.89 -3.24 -8.56
CA ASP A 180 2.51 -3.61 -7.28
C ASP A 180 2.58 -5.13 -7.13
N VAL A 181 1.46 -5.81 -7.41
CA VAL A 181 1.42 -7.28 -7.32
C VAL A 181 2.32 -7.94 -8.35
N ARG A 182 2.53 -7.34 -9.54
CA ARG A 182 3.55 -7.83 -10.48
C ARG A 182 4.96 -7.64 -9.94
N ALA A 183 5.26 -6.49 -9.35
CA ALA A 183 6.58 -6.19 -8.80
C ALA A 183 6.96 -7.11 -7.62
N LEU A 184 5.95 -7.57 -6.87
CA LEU A 184 6.09 -8.55 -5.79
C LEU A 184 5.90 -10.00 -6.25
N GLU A 185 5.59 -10.26 -7.52
CA GLU A 185 5.18 -11.57 -8.04
C GLU A 185 4.05 -12.23 -7.21
N MET A 186 3.03 -11.45 -6.87
CA MET A 186 1.85 -11.87 -6.13
C MET A 186 0.66 -12.12 -7.05
N ARG A 187 -0.20 -13.06 -6.65
CA ARG A 187 -1.54 -13.25 -7.20
C ARG A 187 -2.52 -13.20 -6.04
N HIS A 188 -3.52 -12.34 -6.13
CA HIS A 188 -4.49 -12.16 -5.07
C HIS A 188 -5.88 -11.99 -5.64
N ILE A 189 -6.87 -12.68 -5.05
CA ILE A 189 -8.22 -12.75 -5.61
C ILE A 189 -9.08 -11.62 -5.07
N LYS A 190 -9.06 -11.39 -3.75
CA LYS A 190 -9.86 -10.36 -3.07
C LYS A 190 -9.18 -9.00 -3.19
N VAL A 191 -9.46 -8.25 -4.25
CA VAL A 191 -8.80 -6.98 -4.54
C VAL A 191 -9.78 -5.80 -4.65
N LEU A 192 -9.36 -4.64 -4.17
CA LEU A 192 -10.01 -3.36 -4.36
C LEU A 192 -8.99 -2.36 -4.92
N ASP A 193 -9.04 -2.16 -6.24
CA ASP A 193 -8.22 -1.16 -6.92
C ASP A 193 -9.00 0.15 -7.07
N THR A 194 -8.54 1.22 -6.44
CA THR A 194 -9.21 2.53 -6.45
C THR A 194 -9.35 3.13 -7.86
N ALA A 195 -8.41 2.85 -8.78
CA ALA A 195 -8.54 3.27 -10.18
C ALA A 195 -9.68 2.51 -10.88
N THR A 196 -9.87 1.23 -10.55
CA THR A 196 -10.98 0.42 -11.08
C THR A 196 -12.32 0.78 -10.43
N VAL A 197 -12.35 0.98 -9.11
CA VAL A 197 -13.55 1.39 -8.36
C VAL A 197 -14.12 2.70 -8.91
N THR A 198 -13.27 3.71 -9.12
CA THR A 198 -13.70 5.01 -9.65
C THR A 198 -14.10 4.94 -11.13
N LYS A 199 -13.39 4.15 -11.93
CA LYS A 199 -13.80 3.83 -13.31
C LYS A 199 -15.16 3.16 -13.42
N HIS A 200 -15.47 2.21 -12.54
CA HIS A 200 -16.77 1.56 -12.51
C HIS A 200 -17.90 2.44 -11.98
N ALA A 201 -17.57 3.47 -11.16
CA ALA A 201 -18.56 4.45 -10.75
C ALA A 201 -19.11 5.25 -11.93
N VAL A 202 -18.30 5.47 -12.99
CA VAL A 202 -18.75 6.04 -14.27
C VAL A 202 -19.36 4.95 -15.13
N THR A 203 -20.69 4.78 -15.02
CA THR A 203 -21.38 3.64 -15.61
C THR A 203 -21.56 3.77 -17.12
N LYS A 204 -21.87 2.64 -17.78
CA LYS A 204 -22.11 2.62 -19.23
C LYS A 204 -23.29 3.49 -19.65
N GLU A 205 -24.31 3.59 -18.80
CA GLU A 205 -25.47 4.45 -19.00
C GLU A 205 -25.06 5.93 -19.02
N MET A 206 -24.06 6.29 -18.21
CA MET A 206 -23.55 7.66 -18.14
C MET A 206 -22.76 8.07 -19.37
N VAL A 207 -21.95 7.18 -19.98
CA VAL A 207 -21.05 7.51 -21.10
C VAL A 207 -21.42 6.84 -22.45
N GLY A 208 -22.49 6.04 -22.49
CA GLY A 208 -22.98 5.33 -23.68
C GLY A 208 -22.15 4.09 -24.08
N SER A 209 -21.01 3.86 -23.44
CA SER A 209 -20.11 2.72 -23.68
C SER A 209 -19.33 2.40 -22.39
N GLY A 210 -18.38 1.46 -22.40
CA GLY A 210 -17.51 1.27 -21.22
C GLY A 210 -16.62 2.49 -21.00
N CYS A 211 -16.60 3.05 -19.78
CA CYS A 211 -15.61 4.06 -19.41
C CYS A 211 -14.21 3.48 -19.63
N LYS A 212 -13.36 4.17 -20.40
CA LYS A 212 -11.96 3.77 -20.64
C LYS A 212 -10.98 4.52 -19.74
N ARG A 213 -11.32 5.76 -19.40
CA ARG A 213 -10.53 6.65 -18.56
C ARG A 213 -10.29 6.03 -17.19
N THR A 214 -9.09 6.24 -16.69
CA THR A 214 -8.67 6.04 -15.32
C THR A 214 -8.18 7.38 -14.76
N TRP A 215 -8.28 7.58 -13.44
CA TRP A 215 -7.80 8.81 -12.82
C TRP A 215 -6.59 8.48 -11.95
N LYS A 216 -5.55 9.31 -12.04
CA LYS A 216 -4.38 9.22 -11.17
C LYS A 216 -4.75 9.42 -9.70
N LEU A 217 -4.00 8.80 -8.80
CA LEU A 217 -4.20 8.90 -7.35
C LEU A 217 -4.22 10.36 -6.88
N LYS A 218 -3.30 11.19 -7.37
CA LYS A 218 -3.26 12.63 -7.05
C LYS A 218 -4.56 13.36 -7.40
N THR A 219 -5.18 13.02 -8.53
CA THR A 219 -6.42 13.63 -9.00
C THR A 219 -7.57 13.20 -8.11
N LEU A 220 -7.65 11.92 -7.74
CA LEU A 220 -8.66 11.41 -6.81
C LEU A 220 -8.51 12.01 -5.41
N CYS A 221 -7.29 12.18 -4.91
CA CYS A 221 -7.04 12.81 -3.61
C CYS A 221 -7.49 14.27 -3.60
N HIS A 222 -7.20 15.01 -4.66
CA HIS A 222 -7.68 16.38 -4.81
C HIS A 222 -9.22 16.42 -4.84
N ASP A 223 -9.84 15.62 -5.69
CA ASP A 223 -11.29 15.66 -5.90
C ASP A 223 -12.10 15.18 -4.68
N PHE A 224 -11.61 14.15 -3.98
CA PHE A 224 -12.35 13.51 -2.90
C PHE A 224 -12.01 14.08 -1.53
N LEU A 225 -10.72 14.35 -1.31
CA LEU A 225 -10.19 14.71 0.01
C LEU A 225 -9.81 16.19 0.09
N GLY A 226 -9.68 16.89 -1.05
CA GLY A 226 -9.17 18.26 -1.10
C GLY A 226 -7.67 18.35 -0.77
N ILE A 227 -6.93 17.26 -0.93
CA ILE A 227 -5.51 17.15 -0.57
C ILE A 227 -4.65 16.99 -1.83
N ASN A 228 -3.55 17.74 -1.89
CA ASN A 228 -2.53 17.60 -2.92
C ASN A 228 -1.39 16.73 -2.40
N ILE A 229 -1.29 15.50 -2.88
CA ILE A 229 -0.17 14.58 -2.59
C ILE A 229 0.95 14.74 -3.63
N GLN A 230 2.10 14.06 -3.42
CA GLN A 230 3.21 14.01 -4.38
C GLN A 230 3.80 15.40 -4.71
N GLN A 231 3.74 16.34 -3.76
CA GLN A 231 4.24 17.72 -3.92
C GLN A 231 5.76 17.84 -3.74
N SER A 232 6.40 16.76 -3.29
CA SER A 232 7.83 16.70 -3.04
C SER A 232 8.63 16.78 -4.34
N ARG A 233 9.66 17.62 -4.36
CA ARG A 233 10.66 17.65 -5.46
C ARG A 233 11.61 16.45 -5.45
N ASN A 234 11.59 15.66 -4.38
CA ASN A 234 12.46 14.49 -4.21
C ASN A 234 11.81 13.19 -4.70
N GLY A 235 10.71 13.29 -5.44
CA GLY A 235 9.89 12.15 -5.88
C GLY A 235 8.78 11.78 -4.91
N HIS A 236 8.04 10.72 -5.24
CA HIS A 236 6.90 10.28 -4.44
C HIS A 236 7.36 9.65 -3.11
N ASN A 237 6.38 9.41 -2.26
CA ASN A 237 6.57 8.75 -0.99
C ASN A 237 5.58 7.59 -0.90
N CYS A 238 6.10 6.37 -1.04
CA CYS A 238 5.36 5.12 -0.88
C CYS A 238 4.37 5.10 0.31
N VAL A 239 4.73 5.67 1.46
CA VAL A 239 3.83 5.74 2.63
C VAL A 239 2.69 6.74 2.40
N GLU A 240 2.98 7.90 1.81
CA GLU A 240 1.96 8.89 1.40
C GLU A 240 0.99 8.26 0.39
N ASP A 241 1.51 7.61 -0.65
CA ASP A 241 0.71 7.00 -1.71
C ASP A 241 -0.14 5.82 -1.20
N THR A 242 0.38 5.01 -0.26
CA THR A 242 -0.39 3.93 0.40
C THR A 242 -1.53 4.48 1.25
N LEU A 243 -1.27 5.51 2.06
CA LEU A 243 -2.28 6.15 2.92
C LEU A 243 -3.32 6.91 2.10
N ALA A 244 -2.89 7.62 1.05
CA ALA A 244 -3.76 8.29 0.10
C ALA A 244 -4.71 7.29 -0.60
N THR A 245 -4.17 6.15 -1.05
CA THR A 245 -4.97 5.06 -1.63
C THR A 245 -6.02 4.54 -0.65
N ARG A 246 -5.62 4.32 0.61
CA ARG A 246 -6.54 3.96 1.69
C ARG A 246 -7.66 5.00 1.84
N GLU A 247 -7.33 6.29 1.94
CA GLU A 247 -8.34 7.34 2.11
C GLU A 247 -9.30 7.47 0.94
N VAL A 248 -8.80 7.39 -0.30
CA VAL A 248 -9.64 7.42 -1.51
C VAL A 248 -10.65 6.28 -1.46
N LEU A 249 -10.24 5.07 -1.08
CA LEU A 249 -11.15 3.93 -0.95
C LEU A 249 -12.18 4.17 0.17
N LEU A 250 -11.73 4.61 1.34
CA LEU A 250 -12.61 4.91 2.47
C LEU A 250 -13.64 5.99 2.12
N TRP A 251 -13.23 7.02 1.37
CA TRP A 251 -14.12 8.07 0.90
C TRP A 251 -15.20 7.50 -0.01
N CYS A 252 -14.84 6.64 -0.96
CA CYS A 252 -15.76 5.98 -1.89
C CYS A 252 -16.85 5.20 -1.14
N VAL A 253 -16.48 4.39 -0.13
CA VAL A 253 -17.47 3.59 0.62
C VAL A 253 -18.29 4.41 1.60
N ARG A 254 -17.74 5.48 2.17
CA ARG A 254 -18.45 6.34 3.13
C ARG A 254 -19.37 7.37 2.47
N ASN A 255 -19.12 7.72 1.21
CA ASN A 255 -19.83 8.78 0.51
C ASN A 255 -20.40 8.31 -0.85
N PRO A 256 -21.23 7.24 -0.90
CA PRO A 256 -21.71 6.69 -2.17
C PRO A 256 -22.48 7.70 -3.03
N ASP A 257 -23.27 8.60 -2.43
CA ASP A 257 -23.99 9.65 -3.15
C ASP A 257 -23.05 10.69 -3.77
N LYS A 258 -21.98 11.06 -3.05
CA LYS A 258 -20.97 11.98 -3.58
C LYS A 258 -20.15 11.34 -4.69
N LEU A 259 -19.81 10.06 -4.56
CA LEU A 259 -19.14 9.29 -5.61
C LEU A 259 -20.00 9.24 -6.88
N LYS A 260 -21.31 8.99 -6.74
CA LYS A 260 -22.25 8.99 -7.88
C LYS A 260 -22.35 10.36 -8.54
N LYS A 261 -22.39 11.43 -7.74
CA LYS A 261 -22.37 12.81 -8.26
C LYS A 261 -21.08 13.08 -9.03
N TRP A 262 -19.92 12.82 -8.42
CA TRP A 262 -18.62 12.98 -9.06
C TRP A 262 -18.55 12.19 -10.38
N ALA A 263 -18.99 10.93 -10.39
CA ALA A 263 -19.02 10.12 -11.61
C ALA A 263 -19.91 10.72 -12.71
N THR A 264 -21.03 11.34 -12.33
CA THR A 264 -21.91 12.06 -13.26
C THR A 264 -21.18 13.26 -13.87
N ASP A 265 -20.51 14.06 -13.04
CA ASP A 265 -19.73 15.22 -13.49
C ASP A 265 -18.59 14.80 -14.42
N GLN A 266 -17.85 13.73 -14.09
CA GLN A 266 -16.81 13.18 -14.95
C GLN A 266 -17.36 12.63 -16.27
N SER A 267 -18.55 12.00 -16.26
CA SER A 267 -19.17 11.50 -17.48
C SER A 267 -19.54 12.62 -18.46
N ALA A 268 -19.97 13.77 -17.93
CA ALA A 268 -20.26 14.95 -18.73
C ALA A 268 -18.96 15.49 -19.35
N ALA A 269 -17.88 15.58 -18.57
CA ALA A 269 -16.57 16.01 -19.06
C ALA A 269 -16.08 15.11 -20.21
N ILE A 270 -16.14 13.78 -20.04
CA ILE A 270 -15.74 12.80 -21.07
C ILE A 270 -16.53 12.99 -22.38
N LYS A 271 -17.83 13.28 -22.30
CA LYS A 271 -18.68 13.50 -23.49
C LYS A 271 -18.39 14.81 -24.21
N THR A 272 -17.90 15.83 -23.51
CA THR A 272 -17.66 17.17 -24.09
C THR A 272 -16.36 17.29 -24.87
N VAL A 273 -15.44 16.33 -24.76
CA VAL A 273 -14.17 16.34 -25.48
C VAL A 273 -14.38 15.86 -26.93
N PRO A 274 -14.17 16.71 -27.97
CA PRO A 274 -14.27 16.28 -29.36
C PRO A 274 -13.15 15.29 -29.70
N SER A 275 -13.48 14.23 -30.44
CA SER A 275 -12.55 13.16 -30.88
C SER A 275 -11.31 13.64 -31.68
N SER A 276 -11.16 14.94 -31.94
CA SER A 276 -10.05 15.55 -32.69
C SER A 276 -9.19 16.54 -31.91
N ARG A 277 -9.44 16.78 -30.61
CA ARG A 277 -8.62 17.67 -29.76
C ARG A 277 -8.58 17.20 -28.30
N SER A 278 -7.63 16.34 -27.92
CA SER A 278 -7.46 15.99 -26.49
C SER A 278 -6.14 15.36 -26.05
N SER A 279 -5.13 15.21 -26.92
CA SER A 279 -3.95 14.40 -26.57
C SER A 279 -3.15 14.93 -25.38
N ALA A 280 -3.20 16.21 -25.06
CA ALA A 280 -2.42 16.78 -23.94
C ALA A 280 -3.11 16.63 -22.57
N GLN A 281 -4.42 16.88 -22.49
CA GLN A 281 -5.13 16.96 -21.20
C GLN A 281 -5.71 15.62 -20.75
N GLU A 282 -6.00 14.72 -21.69
CA GLU A 282 -6.29 13.31 -21.35
C GLU A 282 -5.02 12.60 -20.86
N ALA A 283 -3.85 12.85 -21.47
CA ALA A 283 -2.58 12.20 -21.07
C ALA A 283 -2.06 12.62 -19.68
N GLU A 284 -2.37 13.84 -19.22
CA GLU A 284 -1.92 14.31 -17.91
C GLU A 284 -2.68 13.70 -16.72
N ASP A 285 -3.89 13.19 -16.95
CA ASP A 285 -4.76 12.63 -15.90
C ASP A 285 -5.03 11.13 -16.05
N ASP A 286 -4.88 10.57 -17.25
CA ASP A 286 -5.08 9.13 -17.47
C ASP A 286 -3.85 8.37 -16.95
N ILE A 287 -4.09 7.26 -16.25
CA ILE A 287 -3.02 6.31 -15.98
C ILE A 287 -2.70 5.69 -17.35
N PRO A 288 -1.45 5.70 -17.82
CA PRO A 288 -1.11 5.09 -19.09
C PRO A 288 -1.69 3.68 -19.11
N SER A 289 -2.63 3.41 -20.01
CA SER A 289 -3.07 2.05 -20.25
C SER A 289 -1.86 1.35 -20.83
N ALA A 290 -1.12 0.61 -20.01
CA ALA A 290 -0.22 -0.39 -20.52
C ALA A 290 -1.13 -1.38 -21.25
N SER A 291 -1.26 -1.18 -22.57
CA SER A 291 -1.60 -2.27 -23.46
C SER A 291 -0.59 -3.37 -23.12
N VAL A 292 -1.08 -4.60 -23.05
CA VAL A 292 -0.29 -5.78 -22.66
C VAL A 292 0.84 -6.07 -23.67
N GLU A 293 1.02 -5.23 -24.69
CA GLU A 293 1.85 -5.46 -25.88
C GLU A 293 2.91 -4.37 -26.12
N ASP A 294 2.86 -3.21 -25.43
CA ASP A 294 3.88 -2.15 -25.59
C ASP A 294 5.10 -2.29 -24.63
N TRP A 295 5.18 -3.39 -23.89
CA TRP A 295 6.29 -3.72 -22.98
C TRP A 295 6.72 -5.21 -23.04
N LEU A 296 6.52 -5.85 -24.20
CA LEU A 296 7.23 -7.08 -24.60
C LEU A 296 8.44 -6.73 -25.47
#